data_AF-A0A5K3EYT3-F1
#
_entry.id   AF-A0A5K3EYT3-F1
#
_cell.length_a   1.000
_cell.length_b   1.000
_cell.length_c   1.000
_cell.angle_alpha   90.00
_cell.angle_beta   90.00
_cell.angle_gamma   90.00
#
_symmetry.space_group_name_H-M   'P 1'
#
loop_
_entity.id
_entity.type
_entity.pdbx_description
1 polymer ?
#
loop_
_entity_poly.entity_id
_entity_poly.type
_entity_poly.pdbx_seq_one_letter_code
_entity_poly.pdbx_strand_id
1 'polypeptide(L)'
;MINTLSNEDSHYNYTTNTCKGYCANYKQIVWAETNEVGCAKMLCPYKPSNPIGSSGKQQENQGLASQEDQIQATQMACFYRPAGNVETDRPYKDKDAASKMMSSVGMLISVMLVLHSFK
;
A
#
# COMPACT_ATOMS: atom_id res chain seq x y z
N MET A 1 -2.50 -3.91 5.05
CA MET A 1 -2.43 -2.56 4.44
C MET A 1 -2.60 -1.47 5.50
N ILE A 2 -3.77 -1.31 6.13
CA ILE A 2 -4.03 -0.22 7.10
C ILE A 2 -2.99 -0.17 8.23
N ASN A 3 -2.63 -1.30 8.85
CA ASN A 3 -1.62 -1.33 9.91
C ASN A 3 -0.25 -0.78 9.46
N THR A 4 0.14 -1.04 8.21
CA THR A 4 1.39 -0.50 7.64
C THR A 4 1.32 1.02 7.49
N LEU A 5 0.16 1.55 7.08
CA LEU A 5 -0.08 2.99 6.94
C LEU A 5 -0.14 3.70 8.29
N SER A 6 -0.70 3.04 9.31
CA SER A 6 -0.66 3.53 10.69
C SER A 6 0.76 3.64 11.23
N ASN A 7 1.69 2.79 10.80
CA ASN A 7 3.10 2.94 11.17
C ASN A 7 3.74 4.16 10.49
N GLU A 8 3.39 4.42 9.23
CA GLU A 8 3.88 5.59 8.49
C GLU A 8 3.38 6.94 9.05
N ASP A 9 2.19 6.98 9.65
CA ASP A 9 1.66 8.17 10.36
C ASP A 9 2.66 8.69 11.40
N SER A 10 3.28 7.79 12.17
CA SER A 10 4.27 8.14 13.19
C SER A 10 5.55 8.80 12.63
N HIS A 11 5.80 8.66 11.32
CA HIS A 11 6.92 9.28 10.65
C HIS A 11 6.59 10.68 10.10
N TYR A 12 5.31 11.05 9.97
CA TYR A 12 4.89 12.32 9.40
C TYR A 12 4.67 13.38 10.49
N ASN A 13 5.31 14.54 10.33
CA ASN A 13 5.08 15.70 11.16
C ASN A 13 4.19 16.70 10.40
N TYR A 14 2.93 16.80 10.81
CA TYR A 14 1.94 17.69 10.19
C TYR A 14 2.32 19.18 10.26
N THR A 15 2.88 19.62 11.39
CA THR A 15 3.24 21.04 11.62
C THR A 15 4.29 21.48 10.62
N THR A 16 5.35 20.69 10.45
CA THR A 16 6.47 21.00 9.55
C THR A 16 6.25 20.50 8.12
N ASN A 17 5.22 19.68 7.86
CA ASN A 17 5.00 18.95 6.60
C ASN A 17 6.24 18.14 6.18
N THR A 18 6.92 17.50 7.14
CA THR A 18 8.13 16.70 6.87
C THR A 18 7.98 15.27 7.35
N CYS A 19 8.80 14.37 6.81
CA CYS A 19 8.83 12.97 7.21
C CYS A 19 10.20 12.58 7.76
N LYS A 20 10.21 11.94 8.93
CA LYS A 20 11.43 11.37 9.56
C LYS A 20 11.89 10.07 8.90
N GLY A 21 11.01 9.45 8.13
CA GLY A 21 11.24 8.24 7.34
C GLY A 21 10.27 8.22 6.16
N TYR A 22 9.93 7.04 5.66
CA TYR A 22 8.91 6.92 4.61
C TYR A 22 7.50 7.13 5.20
N CYS A 23 6.69 7.93 4.49
CA CYS A 23 5.35 8.38 4.91
C CYS A 23 4.39 8.60 3.73
N ALA A 24 4.82 8.30 2.50
CA ALA A 24 4.11 8.74 1.30
C ALA A 24 2.79 7.99 1.11
N ASN A 25 2.68 6.74 1.57
CA ASN A 25 1.41 6.03 1.52
C ASN A 25 0.45 6.59 2.56
N TYR A 26 0.95 6.92 3.76
CA TYR A 26 0.17 7.62 4.76
C TYR A 26 -0.38 8.95 4.22
N LYS A 27 0.48 9.82 3.67
CA LYS A 27 0.04 11.12 3.13
C LYS A 27 -1.01 10.94 2.03
N GLN A 28 -0.85 9.94 1.14
CA GLN A 28 -1.82 9.68 0.08
C GLN A 28 -3.17 9.18 0.59
N ILE A 29 -3.21 8.27 1.58
CA ILE A 29 -4.48 7.70 2.05
C ILE A 29 -5.33 8.72 2.81
N VAL A 30 -4.69 9.70 3.43
CA VAL A 30 -5.36 10.78 4.18
C VAL A 30 -5.45 12.07 3.36
N TRP A 31 -5.31 12.01 2.04
CA TRP A 31 -5.36 13.20 1.19
C TRP A 31 -6.81 13.66 0.99
N ALA A 32 -7.14 14.85 1.49
CA ALA A 32 -8.52 15.35 1.61
C ALA A 32 -9.17 15.65 0.26
N GLU A 33 -8.39 16.04 -0.76
CA GLU A 33 -8.94 16.22 -2.11
C GLU A 33 -9.21 14.88 -2.81
N THR A 34 -8.58 13.78 -2.38
CA THR A 34 -8.82 12.45 -2.98
C THR A 34 -10.23 11.96 -2.63
N ASN A 35 -11.03 11.72 -3.66
CA ASN A 35 -12.44 11.30 -3.52
C ASN A 35 -12.75 9.97 -4.22
N GLU A 36 -11.79 9.42 -4.95
CA GLU A 36 -11.89 8.14 -5.64
C GLU A 36 -10.69 7.26 -5.26
N VAL A 37 -10.97 5.98 -4.97
CA VAL A 37 -9.96 4.96 -4.73
C VAL A 37 -10.34 3.69 -5.47
N GLY A 38 -9.36 3.04 -6.11
CA GLY A 38 -9.53 1.73 -6.73
C GLY A 38 -8.34 0.85 -6.42
N CYS A 39 -8.58 -0.36 -5.93
CA CYS A 39 -7.53 -1.28 -5.53
C CYS A 39 -7.64 -2.64 -6.23
N ALA A 40 -6.50 -3.28 -6.42
CA ALA A 40 -6.39 -4.65 -6.89
C ALA A 40 -5.47 -5.45 -5.96
N LYS A 41 -5.77 -6.73 -5.76
CA LYS A 41 -4.89 -7.70 -5.11
C LYS A 41 -4.54 -8.82 -6.08
N MET A 42 -3.32 -9.32 -6.01
CA MET A 42 -2.85 -10.46 -6.78
C MET A 42 -2.05 -11.39 -5.87
N LEU A 43 -2.25 -12.70 -6.03
CA LEU A 43 -1.37 -13.69 -5.44
C LEU A 43 -0.13 -13.83 -6.33
N CYS A 44 1.02 -13.64 -5.72
CA CYS A 44 2.32 -13.75 -6.37
C CYS A 44 3.06 -14.95 -5.78
N PRO A 45 3.79 -15.72 -6.59
CA PRO A 45 4.76 -16.68 -6.07
C PRO A 45 5.74 -15.95 -5.13
N TYR A 46 5.89 -16.42 -3.90
CA TYR A 46 6.89 -15.86 -3.00
C TYR A 46 8.28 -16.17 -3.57
N LYS A 47 9.02 -15.12 -3.89
CA LYS A 47 10.45 -15.20 -4.16
C LYS A 47 11.15 -14.52 -2.99
N PRO A 48 11.85 -15.26 -2.10
CA PRO A 48 12.63 -14.62 -1.05
C PRO A 48 13.64 -13.67 -1.69
N SER A 49 13.67 -12.42 -1.23
CA SER A 49 14.45 -11.33 -1.85
C SER A 49 15.96 -11.43 -1.59
N ASN A 50 16.51 -12.64 -1.45
CA ASN A 50 17.95 -12.85 -1.41
C ASN A 50 18.31 -14.28 -1.87
N PRO A 51 18.71 -14.44 -3.12
CA PRO A 51 20.03 -14.94 -3.44
C PRO A 51 20.89 -13.72 -3.76
N ILE A 52 22.12 -13.68 -3.23
CA ILE A 52 23.10 -12.62 -3.46
C ILE A 52 23.06 -12.14 -4.93
N GLY A 53 22.59 -10.91 -5.15
CA GLY A 53 22.67 -10.22 -6.45
C GLY A 53 21.34 -9.97 -7.18
N SER A 54 20.82 -8.74 -7.04
CA SER A 54 19.96 -8.15 -8.08
C SER A 54 20.81 -7.85 -9.31
N SER A 55 20.66 -8.63 -10.36
CA SER A 55 20.94 -8.24 -11.75
C SER A 55 20.22 -9.24 -12.66
N GLY A 56 19.36 -8.74 -13.52
CA GLY A 56 18.49 -9.58 -14.34
C GLY A 56 19.24 -10.65 -15.12
N LYS A 57 18.63 -11.84 -15.17
CA LYS A 57 18.57 -12.76 -16.30
C LYS A 57 17.49 -13.79 -15.97
N GLN A 58 16.48 -13.89 -16.83
CA GLN A 58 15.63 -15.08 -16.85
C GLN A 58 16.53 -16.25 -17.24
N GLN A 59 16.60 -17.28 -16.40
CA GLN A 59 17.19 -18.57 -16.77
C GLN A 59 16.10 -19.63 -16.73
N GLU A 60 15.88 -20.21 -17.90
CA GLU A 60 15.00 -21.32 -18.22
C GLU A 60 15.70 -22.65 -17.86
N ASN A 61 14.91 -23.62 -17.41
CA ASN A 61 15.23 -25.02 -17.07
C ASN A 61 15.80 -25.35 -15.69
N GLN A 62 14.96 -25.97 -14.84
CA GLN A 62 15.17 -27.34 -14.32
C GLN A 62 13.95 -27.76 -13.49
N GLY A 63 13.30 -28.85 -13.91
CA GLY A 63 12.20 -29.47 -13.16
C GLY A 63 12.70 -30.45 -12.09
N LEU A 64 12.00 -30.52 -10.96
CA LEU A 64 11.14 -31.63 -10.54
C LEU A 64 10.74 -31.39 -9.08
N ALA A 65 9.43 -31.40 -8.84
CA ALA A 65 8.80 -30.92 -7.63
C ALA A 65 9.09 -31.77 -6.37
N SER A 66 9.34 -31.11 -5.25
CA SER A 66 9.06 -31.64 -3.92
C SER A 66 8.54 -30.51 -3.01
N GLN A 67 7.21 -30.35 -2.98
CA GLN A 67 6.43 -29.99 -1.80
C GLN A 67 7.04 -28.93 -0.85
N GLU A 68 7.27 -27.72 -1.37
CA GLU A 68 7.35 -26.52 -0.55
C GLU A 68 5.94 -25.96 -0.43
N ASP A 69 5.42 -25.84 0.79
CA ASP A 69 4.24 -25.04 1.07
C ASP A 69 4.37 -23.72 0.30
N GLN A 70 3.46 -23.50 -0.64
CA GLN A 70 3.44 -22.32 -1.49
C GLN A 70 3.25 -21.10 -0.60
N ILE A 71 4.33 -20.54 -0.06
CA ILE A 71 4.30 -19.21 0.50
C ILE A 71 3.88 -18.35 -0.69
N GLN A 72 2.65 -17.88 -0.70
CA GLN A 72 2.15 -16.97 -1.71
C GLN A 72 2.18 -15.58 -1.08
N ALA A 73 2.88 -14.65 -1.73
CA ALA A 73 2.83 -13.26 -1.33
C ALA A 73 1.56 -12.64 -1.93
N THR A 74 0.82 -11.85 -1.15
CA THR A 74 -0.25 -11.03 -1.72
C THR A 74 0.31 -9.65 -2.04
N GLN A 75 0.32 -9.27 -3.31
CA GLN A 75 0.63 -7.90 -3.72
C GLN A 75 -0.68 -7.12 -3.89
N MET A 76 -0.76 -5.96 -3.25
CA MET A 76 -1.91 -5.07 -3.33
C MET A 76 -1.46 -3.70 -3.82
N ALA A 77 -2.20 -3.15 -4.78
CA ALA A 77 -1.99 -1.80 -5.29
C ALA A 77 -3.30 -1.02 -5.22
N CYS A 78 -3.22 0.26 -4.89
CA CYS A 78 -4.35 1.19 -4.87
C CYS A 78 -4.01 2.45 -5.66
N PHE A 79 -4.96 2.91 -6.44
CA PHE A 79 -4.90 4.16 -7.19
C PHE A 79 -5.90 5.14 -6.61
N TYR A 80 -5.52 6.42 -6.57
CA TYR A 80 -6.25 7.49 -5.93
C TYR A 80 -6.48 8.64 -6.92
N ARG A 81 -7.68 9.20 -6.93
CA ARG A 81 -8.02 10.36 -7.76
C ARG A 81 -8.81 11.40 -6.96
N PRO A 82 -8.53 12.70 -7.16
CA PRO A 82 -7.25 13.26 -7.62
C PRO A 82 -6.05 12.70 -6.84
N ALA A 83 -4.89 12.64 -7.49
CA ALA A 83 -3.66 12.19 -6.86
C ALA A 83 -3.25 13.18 -5.75
N GLY A 84 -2.78 12.64 -4.64
CA GLY A 84 -2.27 13.41 -3.51
C GLY A 84 -0.75 13.53 -3.58
N ASN A 85 -0.12 13.67 -2.42
CA ASN A 85 1.34 13.78 -2.27
C ASN A 85 1.96 14.96 -3.03
N VAL A 86 1.22 16.05 -3.17
CA VAL A 86 1.80 17.32 -3.62
C VAL A 86 2.80 17.79 -2.57
N GLU A 87 4.04 18.04 -2.98
CA GLU A 87 5.19 18.25 -2.07
C GLU A 87 4.98 19.43 -1.12
N THR A 88 4.46 20.54 -1.64
CA THR A 88 4.22 21.77 -0.89
C THR A 88 3.00 21.69 0.02
N ASP A 89 2.10 20.76 -0.25
CA ASP A 89 0.77 20.76 0.33
C ASP A 89 0.67 19.74 1.47
N ARG A 90 -0.27 20.04 2.37
CA ARG A 90 -0.63 19.15 3.47
C ARG A 90 -1.78 18.25 3.00
N PRO A 91 -1.81 16.99 3.42
CA PRO A 91 -2.85 16.07 3.01
C PRO A 91 -4.23 16.48 3.54
N TYR A 92 -4.31 17.30 4.60
CA TYR A 92 -5.57 17.79 5.16
C TYR A 92 -5.35 19.12 5.87
N LYS A 93 -6.44 19.82 6.22
CA LYS A 93 -6.40 21.09 6.98
C LYS A 93 -6.58 20.90 8.49
N ASP A 94 -7.33 19.88 8.88
CA ASP A 94 -7.62 19.54 10.27
C ASP A 94 -6.91 18.23 10.63
N LYS A 95 -6.07 18.26 11.66
CA LYS A 95 -5.33 17.07 12.12
C LYS A 95 -6.24 15.92 12.56
N ASP A 96 -7.45 16.23 13.04
CA ASP A 96 -8.41 15.22 13.47
C ASP A 96 -9.13 14.57 12.29
N ALA A 97 -8.94 15.09 11.07
CA ALA A 97 -9.51 14.50 9.85
C ALA A 97 -8.75 13.23 9.40
N ALA A 98 -7.47 13.10 9.75
CA ALA A 98 -6.63 11.97 9.33
C ALA A 98 -7.21 10.62 9.72
N SER A 99 -7.62 10.47 10.99
CA SER A 99 -8.18 9.22 11.52
C SER A 99 -9.50 8.86 10.84
N LYS A 100 -10.37 9.85 10.61
CA LYS A 100 -11.67 9.67 9.93
C LYS A 100 -11.48 9.22 8.48
N MET A 101 -10.55 9.83 7.75
CA MET A 101 -10.25 9.45 6.37
C MET A 101 -9.65 8.05 6.31
N MET A 102 -8.69 7.74 7.18
CA MET A 102 -8.08 6.42 7.23
C MET A 102 -9.11 5.31 7.53
N SER A 103 -10.04 5.54 8.47
CA SER A 103 -11.15 4.61 8.72
C SER A 103 -12.07 4.45 7.51
N SER A 104 -12.43 5.56 6.86
CA SER A 104 -13.33 5.55 5.68
C SER A 104 -12.70 4.79 4.51
N VAL A 105 -11.45 5.06 4.18
CA VAL A 105 -10.72 4.35 3.11
C VAL A 105 -10.50 2.89 3.48
N GLY A 106 -10.19 2.58 4.74
CA GLY A 106 -10.10 1.21 5.24
C GLY A 106 -11.38 0.41 5.05
N MET A 107 -12.54 1.01 5.31
CA MET A 107 -13.85 0.38 5.06
C MET A 107 -14.07 0.17 3.55
N LEU A 108 -13.86 1.19 2.71
CA LEU A 108 -14.04 1.09 1.26
C LEU A 108 -13.20 -0.03 0.66
N ILE A 109 -11.92 -0.09 1.02
CA ILE A 109 -11.00 -1.12 0.54
C ILE A 109 -11.43 -2.51 1.02
N SER A 110 -11.84 -2.64 2.28
CA SER A 110 -12.32 -3.92 2.81
C SER A 110 -13.56 -4.41 2.05
N VAL A 111 -14.52 -3.52 1.79
CA VAL A 111 -15.73 -3.84 1.01
C VAL A 111 -15.36 -4.24 -0.42
N MET A 112 -14.47 -3.50 -1.08
CA MET A 112 -13.99 -3.84 -2.43
C MET A 112 -13.40 -5.26 -2.47
N LEU A 113 -12.52 -5.60 -1.53
CA LEU A 113 -11.88 -6.91 -1.51
C LEU A 113 -12.86 -8.04 -1.22
N VAL A 114 -13.88 -7.80 -0.39
CA VAL A 114 -14.94 -8.77 -0.10
C VAL A 114 -15.82 -8.99 -1.33
N LEU A 115 -16.29 -7.92 -1.98
CA LEU A 115 -17.14 -8.02 -3.18
C LEU A 115 -16.45 -8.74 -4.36
N HIS A 116 -15.14 -8.53 -4.55
CA HIS A 116 -14.37 -9.23 -5.58
C HIS A 116 -14.02 -10.68 -5.22
N SER A 117 -14.26 -11.10 -3.98
CA SER A 117 -14.07 -12.50 -3.53
C SER A 117 -15.36 -13.33 -3.62
N PHE A 118 -16.50 -12.73 -3.97
CA PHE A 118 -17.81 -13.40 -4.13
C PHE A 118 -18.18 -13.70 -5.60
N LYS A 119 -17.19 -14.07 -6.42
CA LYS A 119 -17.41 -14.43 -7.83
C LYS A 119 -16.97 -15.86 -8.11
#